data_AF-A0A7J7IDE5-F1
#
_entry.id   AF-A0A7J7IDE5-F1
#
_cell.length_a   1.000
_cell.length_b   1.000
_cell.length_c   1.000
_cell.angle_alpha   90.00
_cell.angle_beta   90.00
_cell.angle_gamma   90.00
#
_symmetry.space_group_name_H-M   'P 1'
#
loop_
_entity.id
_entity.type
_entity.pdbx_description
1 polymer ?
#
loop_
_entity_poly.entity_id
_entity_poly.type
_entity_poly.pdbx_seq_one_letter_code
_entity_poly.pdbx_strand_id
1 'polypeptide(L)'
;MRQEHCCGSLIQANRNCYRAQCFATARALAQELSLAPHEYTVSFQSRLTAAGPEWIKPYTDEVLATLPKQRGVRRLAVAIPSFVTDCLETLEEIGMQGREIFSEAGGEEFFLVPCLNDSQEWADNLLRIVEDSC
;
A
#
# COMPACT_ATOMS: atom_id res chain seq x y z
N MET A 1 -21.87 0.37 6.57
CA MET A 1 -21.74 1.50 7.52
C MET A 1 -20.31 2.04 7.43
N ARG A 2 -20.13 3.33 7.09
CA ARG A 2 -18.88 4.06 7.33
C ARG A 2 -18.90 4.48 8.80
N GLN A 3 -17.89 4.09 9.59
CA GLN A 3 -17.66 4.60 10.95
C GLN A 3 -16.23 5.14 11.01
N GLU A 4 -15.98 6.17 11.82
CA GLU A 4 -14.73 6.94 11.82
C GLU A 4 -13.46 6.11 12.10
N HIS A 5 -13.58 4.95 12.75
CA HIS A 5 -12.44 4.10 13.12
C HIS A 5 -12.59 2.64 12.70
N CYS A 6 -13.47 2.33 11.75
CA CYS A 6 -13.75 0.93 11.39
C CYS A 6 -12.54 0.17 10.82
N CYS A 7 -11.48 0.83 10.36
CA CYS A 7 -10.27 0.16 9.84
C CYS A 7 -9.12 0.06 10.87
N GLY A 8 -9.32 0.53 12.11
CA GLY A 8 -8.33 0.45 13.18
C GLY A 8 -8.03 -0.98 13.63
N SER A 9 -9.00 -1.89 13.47
CA SER A 9 -8.89 -3.31 13.79
C SER A 9 -9.69 -4.14 12.79
N LEU A 10 -9.21 -5.34 12.45
CA LEU A 10 -9.97 -6.31 11.66
C LEU A 10 -10.82 -7.16 12.61
N ILE A 11 -12.13 -7.13 12.44
CA ILE A 11 -13.14 -7.79 13.27
C ILE A 11 -14.16 -8.50 12.37
N GLN A 12 -15.01 -9.35 12.94
CA GLN A 12 -15.98 -10.13 12.17
C GLN A 12 -16.88 -9.26 11.26
N ALA A 13 -17.29 -8.08 11.75
CA ALA A 13 -18.16 -7.17 11.02
C ALA A 13 -17.51 -6.52 9.77
N ASN A 14 -16.17 -6.42 9.72
CA ASN A 14 -15.45 -5.81 8.61
C ASN A 14 -14.46 -6.79 7.93
N ARG A 15 -14.56 -8.09 8.22
CA ARG A 15 -13.61 -9.11 7.74
C ARG A 15 -13.46 -9.16 6.21
N ASN A 16 -14.51 -8.77 5.48
CA ASN A 16 -14.53 -8.71 4.01
C ASN A 16 -14.35 -7.27 3.46
N CYS A 17 -14.02 -6.30 4.31
CA CYS A 17 -13.79 -4.92 3.90
C CYS A 17 -12.37 -4.76 3.38
N TYR A 18 -12.22 -4.51 2.08
CA TYR A 18 -10.92 -4.28 1.43
C TYR A 18 -10.05 -3.27 2.19
N ARG A 19 -10.59 -2.09 2.50
CA ARG A 19 -9.86 -1.05 3.22
C ARG A 19 -9.38 -1.53 4.59
N ALA A 20 -10.22 -2.25 5.34
CA ALA A 20 -9.84 -2.77 6.65
C ALA A 20 -8.72 -3.81 6.55
N GLN A 21 -8.75 -4.67 5.54
CA GLN A 21 -7.69 -5.64 5.25
C GLN A 21 -6.38 -4.94 4.87
N CYS A 22 -6.40 -3.93 3.99
CA CYS A 22 -5.19 -3.17 3.64
C CYS A 22 -4.50 -2.57 4.88
N PHE A 23 -5.26 -1.93 5.76
CA PHE A 23 -4.70 -1.38 7.00
C PHE A 23 -4.21 -2.47 7.97
N ALA A 24 -4.87 -3.63 8.02
CA ALA A 24 -4.43 -4.75 8.84
C ALA A 24 -3.10 -5.32 8.34
N THR A 25 -2.98 -5.57 7.03
CA THR A 25 -1.73 -6.04 6.40
C THR A 25 -0.60 -5.03 6.59
N ALA A 26 -0.86 -3.72 6.40
CA ALA A 26 0.15 -2.69 6.61
C ALA A 26 0.65 -2.64 8.07
N ARG A 27 -0.25 -2.80 9.05
CA ARG A 27 0.15 -2.89 10.47
C ARG A 27 0.99 -4.13 10.76
N ALA A 28 0.64 -5.29 10.19
CA ALA A 28 1.39 -6.52 10.36
C ALA A 28 2.80 -6.40 9.77
N LEU A 29 2.93 -5.83 8.57
CA LEU A 29 4.23 -5.57 7.94
C LEU A 29 5.06 -4.56 8.76
N ALA A 30 4.45 -3.47 9.23
CA ALA A 30 5.14 -2.50 10.06
C ALA A 30 5.64 -3.11 11.37
N GLN A 31 4.85 -3.98 12.00
CA GLN A 31 5.25 -4.70 13.20
C GLN A 31 6.44 -5.62 12.95
N GLU A 32 6.40 -6.42 11.87
CA GLU A 32 7.48 -7.34 11.50
C GLU A 32 8.79 -6.58 11.18
N LEU A 33 8.67 -5.43 10.51
CA LEU A 33 9.79 -4.55 10.17
C LEU A 33 10.21 -3.62 11.32
N SER A 34 9.57 -3.72 12.49
CA SER A 34 9.82 -2.87 13.66
C SER A 34 9.70 -1.35 13.38
N LEU A 35 8.77 -0.96 12.50
CA LEU A 35 8.52 0.43 12.15
C LEU A 35 7.58 1.11 13.14
N ALA A 36 7.95 2.30 13.58
CA ALA A 36 7.10 3.16 14.40
C ALA A 36 5.93 3.74 13.56
N PRO A 37 4.81 4.14 14.20
CA PRO A 37 3.62 4.65 13.49
C PRO A 37 3.84 5.86 12.59
N HIS A 38 4.93 6.60 12.78
CA HIS A 38 5.27 7.78 11.97
C HIS A 38 6.20 7.46 10.79
N GLU A 39 6.75 6.25 10.73
CA GLU A 39 7.73 5.82 9.70
C GLU A 39 7.06 5.24 8.46
N TYR A 40 5.75 4.96 8.51
CA TYR A 40 5.01 4.44 7.37
C TYR A 40 3.63 5.11 7.23
N THR A 41 3.05 4.99 6.04
CA THR A 41 1.68 5.43 5.75
C THR A 41 1.04 4.48 4.74
N VAL A 42 -0.29 4.52 4.64
CA VAL A 42 -1.07 3.74 3.66
C VAL A 42 -1.81 4.70 2.75
N SER A 43 -1.77 4.46 1.45
CA SER A 43 -2.51 5.19 0.42
C SER A 43 -3.13 4.24 -0.61
N PHE A 44 -3.98 4.78 -1.47
CA PHE A 44 -4.74 4.04 -2.47
C PHE A 44 -4.57 4.70 -3.84
N GLN A 45 -4.32 3.89 -4.85
CA GLN A 45 -3.98 4.31 -6.21
C GLN A 45 -5.10 3.99 -7.22
N SER A 46 -4.86 4.31 -8.49
CA SER A 46 -5.68 3.89 -9.64
C SER A 46 -7.15 4.39 -9.60
N ARG A 47 -7.36 5.65 -9.20
CA ARG A 47 -8.68 6.30 -9.29
C ARG A 47 -9.01 6.69 -10.74
N LEU A 48 -10.16 6.26 -11.26
CA LEU A 48 -10.51 6.47 -12.67
C LEU A 48 -11.02 7.87 -13.00
N THR A 49 -11.68 8.58 -12.07
CA THR A 49 -12.29 9.89 -12.36
C THR A 49 -12.25 10.83 -11.16
N ALA A 50 -11.92 12.10 -11.43
CA ALA A 50 -12.03 13.19 -10.45
C ALA A 50 -13.47 13.69 -10.27
N ALA A 51 -14.35 13.45 -11.26
CA ALA A 51 -15.75 13.88 -11.29
C ALA A 51 -16.77 12.77 -10.94
N GLY A 52 -16.29 11.61 -10.46
CA GLY A 52 -17.11 10.46 -10.07
C GLY A 52 -17.35 10.37 -8.55
N PRO A 53 -17.99 9.28 -8.08
CA PRO A 53 -18.12 9.02 -6.65
C PRO A 53 -16.75 8.96 -5.98
N GLU A 54 -16.70 9.42 -4.73
CA GLU A 54 -15.46 9.51 -3.95
C GLU A 54 -14.81 8.13 -3.78
N TRP A 55 -13.58 8.01 -4.28
CA TRP A 55 -12.73 6.82 -4.15
C TRP A 55 -12.11 6.71 -2.75
N ILE A 56 -11.50 5.57 -2.46
CA ILE A 56 -10.88 5.32 -1.16
C ILE A 56 -9.65 6.23 -0.98
N LYS A 57 -9.61 6.94 0.16
CA LYS A 57 -8.53 7.86 0.54
C LYS A 57 -7.62 7.28 1.64
N PRO A 58 -6.36 7.74 1.74
CA PRO A 58 -5.75 8.86 0.98
C PRO A 58 -5.22 8.42 -0.40
N TYR A 59 -5.12 9.35 -1.35
CA TYR A 59 -4.70 9.05 -2.71
C TYR A 59 -3.17 9.02 -2.84
N THR A 60 -2.62 8.03 -3.53
CA THR A 60 -1.17 7.81 -3.59
C THR A 60 -0.43 8.98 -4.25
N ASP A 61 -0.93 9.54 -5.34
CA ASP A 61 -0.36 10.71 -6.02
C ASP A 61 -0.25 11.93 -5.08
N GLU A 62 -1.31 12.23 -4.32
CA GLU A 62 -1.34 13.31 -3.34
C GLU A 62 -0.38 13.05 -2.16
N VAL A 63 -0.29 11.80 -1.69
CA VAL A 63 0.64 11.42 -0.63
C VAL A 63 2.08 11.58 -1.10
N LEU A 64 2.44 11.06 -2.28
CA LEU A 64 3.80 11.16 -2.83
C LEU A 64 4.23 12.62 -3.02
N ALA A 65 3.33 13.49 -3.49
CA ALA A 65 3.61 14.91 -3.67
C ALA A 65 3.80 15.69 -2.35
N THR A 66 3.27 15.16 -1.23
CA THR A 66 3.31 15.84 0.08
C THR A 66 4.40 15.30 1.01
N LEU A 67 4.84 14.05 0.85
CA LEU A 67 5.83 13.43 1.72
C LEU A 67 7.16 14.23 1.82
N PRO A 68 7.81 14.66 0.72
CA PRO A 68 9.01 15.49 0.83
C PRO A 68 8.71 16.87 1.40
N LYS A 69 7.69 17.56 0.86
CA LYS A 69 7.40 18.97 1.18
C LYS A 69 6.92 19.19 2.60
N GLN A 70 6.07 18.30 3.11
CA GLN A 70 5.41 18.47 4.41
C GLN A 70 6.08 17.67 5.52
N ARG A 71 6.62 16.49 5.21
CA ARG A 71 7.23 15.60 6.22
C ARG A 71 8.75 15.50 6.12
N GLY A 72 9.37 16.15 5.13
CA GLY A 72 10.83 16.12 4.94
C GLY A 72 11.36 14.74 4.53
N VAL A 73 10.50 13.86 3.99
CA VAL A 73 10.92 12.51 3.57
C VAL A 73 11.76 12.62 2.29
N ARG A 74 13.04 12.29 2.41
CA ARG A 74 13.99 12.30 1.27
C ARG A 74 14.12 10.93 0.60
N ARG A 75 13.91 9.85 1.35
CA ARG A 75 14.05 8.47 0.88
C ARG A 75 12.78 7.70 1.17
N LEU A 76 12.24 7.04 0.16
CA LEU A 76 10.96 6.35 0.23
C LEU A 76 11.08 4.94 -0.35
N ALA A 77 10.62 3.94 0.41
CA ALA A 77 10.31 2.62 -0.12
C ALA A 77 8.80 2.46 -0.24
N VAL A 78 8.32 1.93 -1.37
CA VAL A 78 6.90 1.70 -1.65
C VAL A 78 6.66 0.21 -1.87
N ALA A 79 5.76 -0.37 -1.09
CA ALA A 79 5.29 -1.75 -1.24
C ALA A 79 3.80 -1.76 -1.59
N ILE A 80 3.38 -2.69 -2.46
CA ILE A 80 2.00 -2.79 -2.98
C ILE A 80 1.43 -4.17 -2.60
N PRO A 81 1.13 -4.44 -1.32
CA PRO A 81 0.78 -5.78 -0.84
C PRO A 81 -0.63 -6.23 -1.26
N SER A 82 -1.42 -5.37 -1.89
CA SER A 82 -2.76 -5.69 -2.40
C SER A 82 -2.75 -6.46 -3.72
N PHE A 83 -1.57 -6.64 -4.34
CA PHE A 83 -1.39 -7.41 -5.56
C PHE A 83 -0.06 -8.18 -5.48
N VAL A 84 -0.04 -9.46 -5.86
CA VAL A 84 1.10 -10.35 -5.58
C VAL A 84 2.09 -10.47 -6.74
N THR A 85 1.74 -9.97 -7.93
CA THR A 85 2.57 -10.01 -9.14
C THR A 85 2.71 -8.62 -9.73
N ASP A 86 3.84 -8.33 -10.36
CA ASP A 86 4.01 -7.07 -11.06
C ASP A 86 3.05 -6.92 -12.24
N CYS A 87 2.52 -5.71 -12.40
CA CYS A 87 1.56 -5.35 -13.43
C CYS A 87 1.75 -3.89 -13.85
N LEU A 88 0.87 -3.37 -14.71
CA LEU A 88 0.93 -1.98 -15.16
C LEU A 88 0.86 -1.02 -13.97
N GLU A 89 -0.05 -1.30 -13.04
CA GLU A 89 -0.29 -0.48 -11.85
C GLU A 89 0.90 -0.47 -10.88
N THR A 90 1.77 -1.50 -10.88
CA THR A 90 2.98 -1.51 -10.03
C THR A 90 4.16 -0.86 -10.74
N LEU A 91 4.45 -1.29 -11.97
CA LEU A 91 5.66 -0.90 -12.69
C LEU A 91 5.58 0.52 -13.27
N GLU A 92 4.44 0.86 -13.87
CA GLU A 92 4.27 2.11 -14.61
C GLU A 92 3.65 3.20 -13.72
N GLU A 93 2.47 2.95 -13.14
CA GLU A 93 1.78 3.95 -12.29
C GLU A 93 2.63 4.32 -11.05
N ILE A 94 3.19 3.34 -10.34
CA ILE A 94 4.01 3.64 -9.15
C ILE A 94 5.49 3.72 -9.46
N GLY A 95 6.03 2.72 -10.16
CA GLY A 95 7.47 2.62 -10.41
C GLY A 95 8.04 3.76 -11.26
N MET A 96 7.24 4.29 -12.19
CA MET A 96 7.63 5.39 -13.08
C MET A 96 6.95 6.69 -12.67
N GLN A 97 5.61 6.79 -12.76
CA GLN A 97 4.90 8.06 -12.51
C GLN A 97 4.98 8.46 -11.04
N GLY A 98 4.76 7.52 -10.11
CA GLY A 98 4.88 7.79 -8.67
C GLY A 98 6.29 8.24 -8.25
N ARG A 99 7.33 7.63 -8.84
CA ARG A 99 8.72 8.06 -8.66
C ARG A 99 8.93 9.50 -9.14
N GLU A 100 8.40 9.85 -10.31
CA GLU A 100 8.49 11.20 -10.87
C GLU A 100 7.82 12.20 -9.92
N ILE A 101 6.59 11.94 -9.48
CA ILE A 101 5.86 12.79 -8.52
C ILE A 101 6.67 13.03 -7.23
N PHE A 102 7.25 11.97 -6.65
CA PHE A 102 8.06 12.07 -5.43
C PHE A 102 9.34 12.89 -5.66
N SER A 103 10.03 12.66 -6.79
CA SER A 103 11.25 13.37 -7.17
C SER A 103 10.98 14.85 -7.42
N GLU A 104 9.94 15.19 -8.19
CA GLU A 104 9.53 16.57 -8.46
C GLU A 104 9.12 17.32 -7.18
N ALA A 105 8.61 16.60 -6.19
CA ALA A 105 8.29 17.17 -4.89
C ALA A 105 9.51 17.43 -4.01
N GLY A 106 10.71 17.00 -4.41
CA GLY A 106 11.98 17.18 -3.68
C GLY A 106 12.49 15.92 -2.98
N GLY A 107 11.94 14.75 -3.29
CA GLY A 107 12.49 13.46 -2.87
C GLY A 107 13.80 13.12 -3.59
N GLU A 108 14.63 12.29 -2.97
CA GLU A 108 15.98 11.94 -3.46
C GLU A 108 16.10 10.47 -3.86
N GLU A 109 15.58 9.55 -3.05
CA GLU A 109 15.60 8.11 -3.34
C GLU A 109 14.20 7.52 -3.30
N PHE A 110 13.86 6.77 -4.35
CA PHE A 110 12.58 6.06 -4.46
C PHE A 110 12.85 4.60 -4.80
N PHE A 111 12.46 3.71 -3.90
CA PHE A 111 12.60 2.27 -4.06
C PHE A 111 11.22 1.63 -4.19
N LEU A 112 10.93 1.06 -5.36
CA LEU A 112 9.76 0.20 -5.53
C LEU A 112 10.15 -1.21 -5.05
N VAL A 113 9.49 -1.69 -3.99
CA VAL A 113 9.64 -3.06 -3.52
C VAL A 113 8.99 -3.99 -4.57
N PRO A 114 9.73 -4.97 -5.12
CA PRO A 114 9.15 -5.92 -6.07
C PRO A 114 7.96 -6.68 -5.47
N CYS A 115 6.99 -7.02 -6.31
CA CYS A 115 5.94 -7.94 -5.91
C CYS A 115 6.51 -9.34 -5.64
N LEU A 116 5.70 -10.21 -5.03
CA LEU A 116 6.12 -11.58 -4.71
C LEU A 116 6.46 -12.40 -5.97
N ASN A 117 5.78 -12.12 -7.09
CA ASN A 117 6.05 -12.70 -8.40
C ASN A 117 6.13 -14.24 -8.34
N ASP A 118 7.22 -14.82 -8.83
CA ASP A 118 7.51 -16.26 -8.87
C ASP A 118 8.31 -16.73 -7.64
N SER A 119 8.28 -15.99 -6.54
CA SER A 119 8.95 -16.37 -5.29
C SER A 119 8.51 -17.76 -4.82
N GLN A 120 9.49 -18.64 -4.61
CA GLN A 120 9.25 -19.98 -4.06
C GLN A 120 8.61 -19.90 -2.67
N GLU A 121 9.05 -18.95 -1.83
CA GLU A 121 8.49 -18.73 -0.50
C GLU A 121 7.01 -18.35 -0.57
N TRP A 122 6.61 -17.56 -1.57
CA TRP A 122 5.20 -17.24 -1.79
C TRP A 122 4.41 -18.49 -2.21
N ALA A 123 4.93 -19.28 -3.14
CA ALA A 123 4.28 -20.52 -3.58
C ALA A 123 4.08 -21.50 -2.41
N ASP A 124 5.11 -21.68 -1.57
CA ASP A 124 5.06 -22.56 -0.40
C ASP A 124 4.03 -22.07 0.64
N ASN A 125 3.97 -20.76 0.90
CA ASN A 125 2.98 -20.19 1.83
C ASN A 125 1.56 -20.25 1.27
N LEU A 126 1.37 -20.10 -0.04
CA LEU A 126 0.06 -20.27 -0.66
C LEU A 126 -0.46 -21.70 -0.48
N LEU A 127 0.40 -22.71 -0.64
CA LEU A 127 0.05 -24.10 -0.37
C LEU A 127 -0.40 -24.29 1.08
N ARG A 128 0.35 -23.75 2.04
CA ARG A 128 -0.02 -23.81 3.47
C ARG A 128 -1.39 -23.18 3.75
N ILE A 129 -1.70 -22.04 3.13
CA ILE A 129 -3.02 -21.39 3.28
C ILE A 129 -4.15 -22.32 2.80
N VAL A 130 -3.95 -23.03 1.70
CA VAL A 130 -4.93 -23.98 1.16
C VAL A 130 -5.09 -25.19 2.09
N GLU A 131 -3.99 -25.72 2.62
CA GLU A 131 -3.99 -26.85 3.55
C GLU A 131 -4.69 -26.50 4.88
N ASP A 132 -4.41 -25.33 5.45
CA ASP A 132 -5.04 -24.85 6.69
C ASP A 132 -6.54 -24.54 6.54
N SER A 133 -7.03 -24.46 5.30
CA SER A 133 -8.44 -24.18 4.97
C SER A 133 -9.29 -25.45 4.76
N CYS A 134 -8.68 -26.63 4.84
CA CYS A 134 -9.33 -27.95 4.70
C CYS A 134 -9.61 -28.59 6.07
#